data_AF-A0A954Y9H0-F1
#
_entry.id   AF-A0A954Y9H0-F1
#
_cell.length_a   1.000
_cell.length_b   1.000
_cell.length_c   1.000
_cell.angle_alpha   90.00
_cell.angle_beta   90.00
_cell.angle_gamma   90.00
#
_symmetry.space_group_name_H-M   'P 1'
#
loop_
_entity.id
_entity.type
_entity.pdbx_description
1 polymer ?
#
loop_
_entity_poly.entity_id
_entity_poly.type
_entity_poly.pdbx_seq_one_letter_code
_entity_poly.pdbx_strand_id
1 'polypeptide(L)'
;MTRETRLVQVRTHILKENDRAARALRERFQRERVLVVSLVSSPGAGKTALLESTLKRLKEEFRVAALVGDLATENDAERLARSGAPIRQIVTGTVCHLEANMVERALDGWRTDQLDILFIENVG
;
A
#
# COMPACT_ATOMS: atom_id res chain seq x y z
N MET A 1 23.65 22.33 22.68
CA MET A 1 23.92 20.97 22.14
C MET A 1 22.68 20.06 22.15
N THR A 2 21.45 20.54 21.88
CA THR A 2 20.24 19.72 22.17
C THR A 2 19.19 19.65 21.05
N ARG A 3 19.37 20.36 19.93
CA ARG A 3 18.38 20.35 18.84
C ARG A 3 18.61 19.24 17.83
N GLU A 4 19.87 18.97 17.49
CA GLU A 4 20.26 17.95 16.52
C GLU A 4 20.03 16.52 17.06
N THR A 5 20.46 16.24 18.29
CA THR A 5 20.22 14.95 18.96
C THR A 5 18.74 14.63 19.10
N ARG A 6 17.90 15.62 19.43
CA ARG A 6 16.44 15.44 19.56
C ARG A 6 15.79 15.15 18.21
N LEU A 7 16.20 15.83 17.14
CA LEU A 7 15.68 15.57 15.78
C LEU A 7 16.04 14.15 15.31
N VAL A 8 17.28 13.72 15.50
CA VAL A 8 17.75 12.37 15.13
C VAL A 8 16.99 11.31 15.93
N GLN A 9 16.87 11.47 17.25
CA GLN A 9 16.11 10.56 18.09
C GLN A 9 14.66 10.43 17.63
N VAL A 10 13.96 11.55 17.39
CA VAL A 10 12.56 11.52 16.92
C VAL A 10 12.44 10.78 15.59
N ARG A 11 13.31 11.03 14.62
CA ARG A 11 13.33 10.29 13.34
C ARG A 11 13.55 8.80 13.55
N THR A 12 14.51 8.42 14.39
CA THR A 12 14.78 7.00 14.69
C THR A 12 13.59 6.33 15.38
N HIS A 13 12.88 7.02 16.28
CA HIS A 13 11.68 6.49 16.92
C HIS A 13 10.54 6.27 15.92
N ILE A 14 10.27 7.24 15.03
CA ILE A 14 9.21 7.11 14.01
C ILE A 14 9.49 5.93 13.07
N LEU A 15 10.73 5.78 12.59
CA LEU A 15 11.12 4.65 11.75
C LEU A 15 10.94 3.30 12.46
N LYS A 16 11.31 3.23 13.75
CA LYS A 16 11.12 2.02 14.56
C LYS A 16 9.65 1.64 14.73
N GLU A 17 8.77 2.61 14.92
CA GLU A 17 7.33 2.34 15.03
C GLU A 17 6.75 1.86 13.69
N ASN A 18 7.13 2.46 12.57
CA ASN A 18 6.71 2.00 11.25
C ASN A 18 7.22 0.58 10.95
N ASP A 19 8.47 0.27 11.30
CA ASP A 19 9.03 -1.09 11.15
C ASP A 19 8.27 -2.12 11.99
N ARG A 20 7.85 -1.75 13.20
CA ARG A 20 7.03 -2.60 14.07
C ARG A 20 5.67 -2.88 13.44
N ALA A 21 4.98 -1.84 12.95
CA ALA A 21 3.71 -1.98 12.26
C ALA A 21 3.84 -2.81 10.96
N ALA A 22 4.88 -2.55 10.16
CA ALA A 22 5.17 -3.30 8.94
C ALA A 22 5.44 -4.79 9.24
N ARG A 23 6.13 -5.10 10.34
CA ARG A 23 6.35 -6.49 10.77
C ARG A 23 5.04 -7.18 11.13
N ALA A 24 4.16 -6.53 11.89
CA ALA A 24 2.86 -7.08 12.25
C ALA A 24 2.00 -7.38 11.01
N LEU A 25 1.98 -6.47 10.03
CA LEU A 25 1.32 -6.68 8.73
C LEU A 25 1.88 -7.90 8.00
N ARG A 26 3.21 -8.02 7.89
CA ARG A 26 3.84 -9.19 7.24
C ARG A 26 3.48 -10.49 7.94
N GLU A 27 3.51 -10.53 9.28
CA GLU A 27 3.12 -11.71 10.06
C GLU A 27 1.64 -12.07 9.85
N ARG A 28 0.75 -11.06 9.78
CA ARG A 28 -0.67 -11.26 9.44
C ARG A 28 -0.82 -11.88 8.05
N PHE A 29 -0.24 -11.27 7.01
CA PHE A 29 -0.34 -11.79 5.63
C PHE A 29 0.27 -13.19 5.47
N GLN A 30 1.36 -13.48 6.17
CA GLN A 30 1.96 -14.82 6.18
C GLN A 30 1.02 -15.87 6.79
N ARG A 31 0.35 -15.57 7.91
CA ARG A 31 -0.64 -16.46 8.52
C ARG A 31 -1.85 -16.67 7.61
N GLU A 32 -2.28 -15.60 6.94
CA GLU A 32 -3.41 -15.62 6.01
C GLU A 32 -3.06 -16.20 4.63
N ARG A 33 -1.76 -16.45 4.37
CA ARG A 33 -1.21 -16.95 3.10
C ARG A 33 -1.50 -16.03 1.90
N VAL A 34 -1.48 -14.71 2.13
CA VAL A 34 -1.67 -13.68 1.11
C VAL A 34 -0.31 -13.24 0.57
N LEU A 35 -0.11 -13.29 -0.74
CA LEU A 35 1.04 -12.65 -1.38
C LEU A 35 0.81 -11.14 -1.43
N VAL A 36 1.72 -10.36 -0.86
CA VAL A 36 1.65 -8.90 -0.93
C VAL A 36 2.77 -8.34 -1.79
N VAL A 37 2.41 -7.55 -2.81
CA VAL A 37 3.35 -6.94 -3.75
C VAL A 37 3.26 -5.42 -3.66
N SER A 38 4.33 -4.78 -3.21
CA SER A 38 4.43 -3.32 -3.16
C SER A 38 5.19 -2.79 -4.37
N LEU A 39 4.55 -1.95 -5.19
CA LEU A 39 5.15 -1.28 -6.34
C LEU A 39 5.61 0.12 -5.94
N VAL A 40 6.90 0.41 -6.17
CA VAL A 40 7.53 1.71 -5.88
C VAL A 40 8.32 2.16 -7.10
N SER A 41 8.13 3.41 -7.51
CA SER A 41 8.85 4.05 -8.61
C SER A 41 8.57 5.55 -8.59
N SER A 42 9.34 6.32 -9.36
CA SER A 42 9.06 7.74 -9.65
C SER A 42 7.65 7.97 -10.22
N PRO A 43 7.14 9.23 -10.21
CA PRO A 43 5.87 9.58 -10.83
C PRO A 43 5.92 9.35 -12.34
N GLY A 44 4.81 8.93 -12.94
CA GLY A 44 4.72 8.75 -14.40
C GLY A 44 5.46 7.53 -14.98
N ALA A 45 6.12 6.70 -14.17
CA ALA A 45 6.81 5.49 -14.64
C ALA A 45 5.86 4.35 -15.09
N GLY A 46 4.54 4.56 -15.01
CA GLY A 46 3.54 3.61 -15.50
C GLY A 46 3.07 2.54 -14.51
N LYS A 47 3.32 2.71 -13.19
CA LYS A 47 2.87 1.78 -12.12
C LYS A 47 1.39 1.41 -12.25
N THR A 48 0.52 2.39 -12.32
CA THR A 48 -0.93 2.19 -12.44
C THR A 48 -1.31 1.47 -13.73
N ALA A 49 -0.58 1.69 -14.84
CA ALA A 49 -0.87 1.03 -16.12
C ALA A 49 -0.50 -0.45 -16.06
N LEU A 50 0.68 -0.73 -15.49
CA LEU A 50 1.14 -2.08 -15.21
C LEU A 50 0.13 -2.79 -14.30
N LEU A 51 -0.22 -2.16 -13.18
CA LEU A 51 -1.11 -2.74 -12.19
C LEU A 51 -2.53 -2.99 -12.74
N GLU A 52 -3.09 -2.06 -13.52
CA GLU A 52 -4.39 -2.25 -14.17
C GLU A 52 -4.40 -3.50 -15.07
N SER A 53 -3.37 -3.66 -15.90
CA SER A 53 -3.23 -4.83 -16.79
C SER A 53 -3.00 -6.13 -16.01
N THR A 54 -2.17 -6.07 -14.96
CA THR A 54 -1.89 -7.21 -14.07
C THR A 54 -3.16 -7.68 -13.37
N LEU A 55 -3.94 -6.78 -12.78
CA LEU A 55 -5.19 -7.11 -12.10
C LEU A 55 -6.22 -7.72 -13.05
N LYS A 56 -6.36 -7.15 -14.27
CA LYS A 56 -7.28 -7.67 -15.30
C LYS A 56 -7.01 -9.14 -15.64
N ARG A 57 -5.74 -9.53 -15.70
CA ARG A 57 -5.32 -10.90 -16.04
C ARG A 57 -5.41 -11.82 -14.83
N LEU A 58 -4.86 -11.41 -13.69
CA LEU A 58 -4.76 -12.29 -12.52
C LEU A 58 -6.11 -12.56 -11.85
N LYS A 59 -7.09 -11.66 -11.96
CA LYS A 59 -8.41 -11.88 -11.36
C LYS A 59 -9.17 -13.08 -11.95
N GLU A 60 -8.78 -13.58 -13.12
CA GLU A 60 -9.41 -14.74 -13.77
C GLU A 60 -9.09 -16.03 -13.02
N GLU A 61 -7.97 -16.07 -12.28
CA GLU A 61 -7.46 -17.26 -11.58
C GLU A 61 -7.30 -17.05 -10.07
N PHE A 62 -7.12 -15.79 -9.62
CA PHE A 62 -6.80 -15.44 -8.24
C PHE A 62 -7.75 -14.37 -7.69
N ARG A 63 -7.99 -14.42 -6.38
CA ARG A 63 -8.70 -13.37 -5.63
C ARG A 63 -7.73 -12.23 -5.36
N VAL A 64 -7.66 -11.29 -6.31
CA VAL A 64 -6.75 -10.15 -6.24
C VAL A 64 -7.46 -8.88 -5.77
N ALA A 65 -6.73 -8.01 -5.07
CA ALA A 65 -7.17 -6.67 -4.72
C ALA A 65 -5.98 -5.68 -4.77
N ALA A 66 -6.26 -4.39 -4.77
CA ALA A 66 -5.21 -3.37 -4.71
C ALA A 66 -5.52 -2.21 -3.76
N LEU A 67 -4.47 -1.71 -3.12
CA LEU A 67 -4.41 -0.42 -2.47
C LEU A 67 -3.58 0.54 -3.32
N VAL A 68 -4.02 1.78 -3.47
CA VAL A 68 -3.28 2.81 -4.21
C VAL A 68 -3.08 4.06 -3.37
N GLY A 69 -1.83 4.47 -3.20
CA GLY A 69 -1.44 5.68 -2.49
C GLY A 69 -1.35 6.87 -3.43
N ASP A 70 -2.12 7.92 -3.17
CA ASP A 70 -2.04 9.21 -3.86
C ASP A 70 -2.06 10.36 -2.82
N LEU A 71 -1.48 11.51 -3.17
CA LEU A 71 -1.47 12.72 -2.35
C LEU A 71 -2.88 13.32 -2.21
N ALA A 72 -3.64 13.40 -3.30
CA ALA A 72 -4.89 14.17 -3.29
C ALA A 72 -6.00 13.72 -4.25
N THR A 73 -5.74 12.96 -5.31
CA THR A 73 -6.75 12.68 -6.35
C THR A 73 -7.28 11.25 -6.33
N GLU A 74 -8.51 11.03 -6.80
CA GLU A 74 -9.10 9.68 -6.94
C GLU A 74 -8.77 8.99 -8.27
N ASN A 75 -7.98 9.64 -9.11
CA ASN A 75 -7.76 9.26 -10.50
C ASN A 75 -7.21 7.84 -10.66
N ASP A 76 -6.25 7.44 -9.81
CA ASP A 76 -5.65 6.12 -9.93
C ASP A 76 -6.56 5.00 -9.39
N ALA A 77 -7.33 5.27 -8.33
CA ALA A 77 -8.29 4.31 -7.81
C ALA A 77 -9.43 4.03 -8.79
N GLU A 78 -10.01 5.08 -9.38
CA GLU A 78 -11.04 4.96 -10.42
C GLU A 78 -10.53 4.21 -11.66
N ARG A 79 -9.29 4.50 -12.07
CA ARG A 79 -8.68 3.85 -13.21
C ARG A 79 -8.42 2.37 -12.94
N LEU A 80 -7.88 2.04 -11.77
CA LEU A 80 -7.68 0.64 -11.36
C LEU A 80 -9.01 -0.10 -11.20
N ALA A 81 -10.09 0.57 -10.80
CA ALA A 81 -11.41 -0.06 -10.67
C ALA A 81 -11.94 -0.63 -12.01
N ARG A 82 -11.47 -0.10 -13.15
CA ARG A 82 -11.76 -0.65 -14.49
C ARG A 82 -11.19 -2.06 -14.70
N SER A 83 -10.29 -2.52 -13.82
CA SER A 83 -9.85 -3.91 -13.80
C SER A 83 -10.96 -4.85 -13.32
N GLY A 84 -11.94 -4.37 -12.56
CA GLY A 84 -12.97 -5.16 -11.89
C GLY A 84 -12.49 -5.87 -10.62
N ALA A 85 -11.25 -5.65 -10.18
CA ALA A 85 -10.79 -6.07 -8.86
C ALA A 85 -11.24 -5.07 -7.78
N PRO A 86 -11.36 -5.46 -6.50
CA PRO A 86 -11.55 -4.53 -5.39
C PRO A 86 -10.35 -3.59 -5.25
N ILE A 87 -10.61 -2.28 -5.33
CA ILE A 87 -9.61 -1.23 -5.19
C ILE A 87 -9.97 -0.34 -4.01
N ARG A 88 -8.98 0.06 -3.22
CA ARG A 88 -9.11 1.12 -2.22
C ARG A 88 -7.99 2.14 -2.36
N GLN A 89 -8.35 3.39 -2.15
CA GLN A 89 -7.39 4.48 -2.10
C GLN A 89 -6.87 4.69 -0.69
N ILE A 90 -5.61 5.09 -0.62
CA ILE A 90 -4.97 5.67 0.56
C ILE A 90 -4.64 7.12 0.23
N VAL A 91 -5.36 8.05 0.86
CA VAL A 91 -5.04 9.48 0.77
C VAL A 91 -3.91 9.78 1.74
N THR A 92 -2.75 10.11 1.19
CA THR A 92 -1.52 10.40 1.96
C THR A 92 -1.40 11.87 2.37
N GLY A 93 -2.19 12.75 1.77
CA GLY A 93 -2.20 14.18 2.05
C GLY A 93 -0.91 14.84 1.57
N THR A 94 -0.02 15.19 2.51
CA THR A 94 1.28 15.79 2.20
C THR A 94 2.45 14.81 2.29
N VAL A 95 2.19 13.54 2.62
CA VAL A 95 3.23 12.52 2.79
C VAL A 95 3.54 11.89 1.44
N CYS A 96 4.82 11.92 1.02
CA CYS A 96 5.26 11.38 -0.27
C CYS A 96 5.50 9.86 -0.30
N HIS A 97 5.01 9.13 0.71
CA HIS A 97 5.15 7.67 0.80
C HIS A 97 4.05 7.06 1.66
N LEU A 98 3.83 5.76 1.49
CA LEU A 98 2.94 4.97 2.35
C LEU A 98 3.66 4.50 3.62
N GLU A 99 2.99 4.68 4.75
CA GLU A 99 3.36 4.07 6.04
C GLU A 99 2.52 2.82 6.32
N ALA A 100 3.05 1.90 7.12
CA ALA A 100 2.35 0.66 7.48
C ALA A 100 0.99 0.91 8.13
N ASN A 101 0.86 1.93 8.98
CA ASN A 101 -0.42 2.28 9.61
C ASN A 101 -1.46 2.84 8.62
N MET A 102 -1.02 3.41 7.50
CA MET A 102 -1.96 3.81 6.44
C MET A 102 -2.52 2.59 5.72
N VAL A 103 -1.66 1.60 5.46
CA VAL A 103 -2.06 0.30 4.88
C VAL A 103 -3.02 -0.45 5.81
N GLU A 104 -2.69 -0.55 7.09
CA GLU A 104 -3.57 -1.23 8.09
C GLU A 104 -4.97 -0.62 8.08
N ARG A 105 -5.09 0.71 8.20
CA ARG A 105 -6.38 1.41 8.17
C ARG A 105 -7.14 1.21 6.87
N ALA A 106 -6.43 1.19 5.74
CA ALA A 106 -7.07 0.96 4.44
C ALA A 106 -7.59 -0.47 4.27
N LEU A 107 -7.12 -1.40 5.10
CA LEU A 107 -7.60 -2.79 5.16
C LEU A 107 -8.75 -2.98 6.16
N ASP A 108 -9.16 -1.94 6.90
CA ASP A 108 -10.26 -2.07 7.86
C ASP A 108 -11.55 -2.52 7.16
N GLY A 109 -12.17 -3.57 7.69
CA GLY A 109 -13.35 -4.21 7.10
C GLY A 109 -13.08 -5.02 5.82
N TRP A 110 -11.83 -5.17 5.37
CA TRP A 110 -11.48 -6.16 4.35
C TRP A 110 -11.17 -7.50 4.99
N ARG A 111 -11.69 -8.55 4.35
CA ARG A 111 -11.33 -9.94 4.62
C ARG A 111 -10.09 -10.32 3.82
N THR A 112 -8.91 -9.92 4.32
CA THR A 112 -7.63 -10.20 3.65
C THR A 112 -7.32 -11.69 3.59
N ASP A 113 -7.85 -12.48 4.53
CA ASP A 113 -7.83 -13.95 4.52
C ASP A 113 -8.53 -14.59 3.31
N GLN A 114 -9.35 -13.81 2.58
CA GLN A 114 -10.00 -14.25 1.35
C GLN A 114 -9.27 -13.81 0.08
N LEU A 115 -8.15 -13.11 0.19
CA LEU A 115 -7.32 -12.73 -0.94
C LEU A 115 -6.23 -13.77 -1.17
N ASP A 116 -5.84 -13.96 -2.42
CA ASP A 116 -4.64 -14.68 -2.78
C ASP A 116 -3.47 -13.69 -2.97
N ILE A 117 -3.75 -12.52 -3.54
CA ILE A 117 -2.75 -11.48 -3.82
C ILE A 117 -3.29 -10.08 -3.50
N LEU A 118 -2.53 -9.31 -2.73
CA LEU A 118 -2.77 -7.89 -2.48
C LEU A 118 -1.66 -7.06 -3.14
N PHE A 119 -2.03 -6.18 -4.06
CA PHE A 119 -1.12 -5.18 -4.62
C PHE A 119 -1.19 -3.88 -3.84
N ILE A 120 -0.04 -3.22 -3.66
CA ILE A 120 0.07 -1.90 -3.07
C ILE A 120 0.86 -1.01 -4.02
N GLU A 121 0.20 -0.05 -4.66
CA GLU A 121 0.87 0.99 -5.42
C GLU A 121 1.24 2.14 -4.48
N ASN A 122 2.54 2.38 -4.30
CA ASN A 122 3.04 3.48 -3.48
C ASN A 122 2.97 4.81 -4.24
N VAL A 123 3.05 5.92 -3.50
CA VAL A 123 3.11 7.26 -4.07
C VAL A 123 4.30 7.35 -5.04
N GLY A 124 4.07 7.97 -6.20
CA GLY A 124 5.10 8.22 -7.20
C GLY A 124 6.13 9.22 -6.74
#